data_AF-A0A0C2H650-F1
#
_entry.id   AF-A0A0C2H650-F1
#
_cell.length_a   1.000
_cell.length_b   1.000
_cell.length_c   1.000
_cell.angle_alpha   90.00
_cell.angle_beta   90.00
_cell.angle_gamma   90.00
#
_symmetry.space_group_name_H-M   'P 1'
#
loop_
_entity.id
_entity.type
_entity.pdbx_description
1 polymer ?
#
loop_
_entity_poly.entity_id
_entity_poly.type
_entity_poly.pdbx_seq_one_letter_code
_entity_poly.pdbx_strand_id
1 'polypeptide(L)'
;MKTRIFRYDALPSSTLTPQETCELCQVALRTVYGHFGANIPSKRKLVHQLKHECKRHFNYRRRCLLLMKVNYDMIYREMTDGSFRPMEVCLIMKECKPLDSPLSPEIIDPGQPEAFALVSSSNDNYDSSDD
;
A
#
# COMPACT_ATOMS: atom_id res chain seq x y z
N MET A 1 17.38 34.47 40.66
CA MET A 1 16.17 33.98 39.96
C MET A 1 16.59 33.56 38.56
N LYS A 2 16.47 32.27 38.22
CA LYS A 2 17.00 31.70 36.96
C LYS A 2 15.81 31.29 36.11
N THR A 3 15.46 32.10 35.12
CA THR A 3 14.36 31.88 34.17
C THR A 3 14.71 30.68 33.27
N ARG A 4 13.93 29.60 33.38
CA ARG A 4 14.00 28.48 32.42
C ARG A 4 13.20 28.88 31.19
N ILE A 5 13.89 29.03 30.07
CA ILE A 5 13.28 29.11 28.74
C ILE A 5 12.74 27.71 28.43
N PHE A 6 11.42 27.57 28.37
CA PHE A 6 10.80 26.38 27.78
C PHE A 6 10.90 26.52 26.27
N ARG A 7 11.81 25.77 25.64
CA ARG A 7 11.70 25.48 24.20
C ARG A 7 10.48 24.59 24.03
N TYR A 8 9.46 25.12 23.37
CA TYR A 8 8.39 24.30 22.81
C TYR A 8 8.98 23.60 21.59
N ASP A 9 9.58 22.42 21.79
CA ASP A 9 9.78 21.50 20.68
C ASP A 9 8.37 21.06 20.24
N ALA A 10 7.95 21.58 19.09
CA ALA A 10 6.71 21.16 18.47
C ALA A 10 6.79 19.64 18.24
N LEU A 11 5.93 18.89 18.95
CA LEU A 11 5.70 17.48 18.65
C LEU A 11 5.44 17.35 17.14
N PRO A 12 6.05 16.39 16.42
CA PRO A 12 5.73 16.19 15.02
C PRO A 12 4.26 15.79 14.95
N SER A 13 3.40 16.75 14.59
CA SER A 13 2.04 16.47 14.16
C SER A 13 2.19 15.59 12.94
N SER A 14 2.04 14.28 13.12
CA SER A 14 2.09 13.26 12.08
C SER A 14 0.82 13.34 11.22
N THR A 15 0.54 14.54 10.73
CA THR A 15 -0.53 14.87 9.81
C THR A 15 0.10 14.97 8.44
N LEU A 16 -0.09 13.91 7.65
CA LEU A 16 0.27 13.91 6.24
C LEU A 16 -0.35 15.13 5.56
N THR A 17 0.44 15.79 4.72
CA THR A 17 -0.07 16.81 3.82
C THR A 17 -1.03 16.19 2.80
N PRO A 18 -1.91 16.99 2.17
CA PRO A 18 -2.78 16.48 1.11
C PRO A 18 -1.99 15.83 -0.03
N GLN A 19 -0.84 16.40 -0.38
CA GLN A 19 0.04 15.88 -1.43
C GLN A 19 0.59 14.50 -1.06
N GLU A 20 1.19 14.34 0.13
CA GLU A 20 1.72 13.05 0.58
C GLU A 20 0.62 11.98 0.69
N THR A 21 -0.60 12.39 1.07
CA THR A 21 -1.76 11.49 1.13
C THR A 21 -2.11 10.95 -0.26
N CYS A 22 -2.16 11.83 -1.26
CA CYS A 22 -2.39 11.47 -2.65
C CYS A 22 -1.29 10.56 -3.20
N GLU A 23 -0.02 10.90 -2.95
CA GLU A 23 1.14 10.11 -3.37
C GLU A 23 1.11 8.70 -2.76
N LEU A 24 0.88 8.57 -1.45
CA LEU A 24 0.83 7.26 -0.78
C LEU A 24 -0.36 6.41 -1.23
N CYS A 25 -1.51 7.01 -1.54
CA CYS A 25 -2.62 6.31 -2.15
C CYS A 25 -2.22 5.72 -3.52
N GLN A 26 -1.63 6.54 -4.38
CA GLN A 26 -1.20 6.12 -5.71
C GLN A 26 -0.12 5.03 -5.63
N VAL A 27 0.88 5.19 -4.74
CA VAL A 27 1.93 4.19 -4.50
C VAL A 27 1.33 2.86 -4.06
N ALA A 28 0.42 2.87 -3.07
CA ALA A 28 -0.17 1.63 -2.56
C ALA A 28 -0.93 0.87 -3.67
N LEU A 29 -1.80 1.57 -4.41
CA LEU A 29 -2.58 0.95 -5.47
C LEU A 29 -1.70 0.45 -6.62
N ARG A 30 -0.71 1.24 -7.04
CA ARG A 30 0.24 0.88 -8.10
C ARG A 30 1.10 -0.32 -7.71
N THR A 31 1.58 -0.36 -6.47
CA THR A 31 2.38 -1.46 -5.95
C THR A 31 1.59 -2.76 -5.93
N VAL A 32 0.33 -2.72 -5.47
CA VAL A 32 -0.55 -3.89 -5.49
C VAL A 32 -0.87 -4.36 -6.91
N TYR A 33 -1.13 -3.43 -7.84
CA TYR A 33 -1.38 -3.77 -9.24
C TYR A 33 -0.15 -4.42 -9.90
N GLY A 34 1.04 -3.86 -9.66
CA GLY A 34 2.32 -4.40 -10.12
C GLY A 34 2.66 -5.76 -9.49
N HIS A 35 2.35 -5.97 -8.22
CA HIS A 35 2.53 -7.25 -7.54
C HIS A 35 1.77 -8.40 -8.24
N PHE A 36 0.62 -8.12 -8.84
CA PHE A 36 -0.14 -9.09 -9.60
C PHE A 36 0.19 -9.11 -11.10
N GLY A 37 1.23 -8.41 -11.54
CA GLY A 37 1.57 -8.32 -12.96
C GLY A 37 0.43 -7.78 -13.81
N ALA A 38 -0.31 -6.78 -13.30
CA ALA A 38 -1.48 -6.19 -13.95
C ALA A 38 -2.66 -7.16 -14.19
N ASN A 39 -2.72 -8.29 -13.48
CA ASN A 39 -3.80 -9.26 -13.59
C ASN A 39 -4.30 -9.70 -12.19
N ILE A 40 -5.36 -9.05 -11.70
CA ILE A 40 -5.90 -9.32 -10.36
C ILE A 40 -6.62 -10.68 -10.32
N PRO A 41 -6.15 -11.67 -9.55
CA PRO A 41 -6.73 -13.01 -9.65
C PRO A 41 -8.11 -13.16 -9.00
N SER A 42 -8.37 -12.41 -7.93
CA SER A 42 -9.68 -12.39 -7.26
C SER A 42 -9.80 -11.23 -6.27
N LYS A 43 -11.04 -10.85 -5.93
CA LYS A 43 -11.34 -9.85 -4.89
C LYS A 43 -10.66 -10.17 -3.55
N ARG A 44 -10.69 -11.44 -3.14
CA ARG A 44 -10.09 -11.88 -1.86
C ARG A 44 -8.57 -11.68 -1.86
N LYS A 45 -7.89 -12.02 -2.95
CA LYS A 45 -6.44 -11.81 -3.07
C LYS A 45 -6.10 -10.32 -3.13
N LEU A 46 -6.89 -9.52 -3.83
CA LEU A 46 -6.74 -8.05 -3.85
C LEU A 46 -6.82 -7.46 -2.44
N VAL A 47 -7.89 -7.75 -1.69
CA VAL A 47 -8.08 -7.23 -0.32
C VAL A 47 -6.92 -7.63 0.59
N HIS A 48 -6.44 -8.88 0.47
CA HIS A 48 -5.29 -9.35 1.23
C HIS A 48 -4.04 -8.53 0.91
N GLN A 49 -3.75 -8.31 -0.37
CA GLN A 49 -2.56 -7.56 -0.80
C GLN A 49 -2.64 -6.08 -0.45
N LEU A 50 -3.81 -5.44 -0.61
CA LEU A 50 -4.04 -4.06 -0.16
C LEU A 50 -3.79 -3.92 1.34
N LYS A 51 -4.28 -4.86 2.15
CA LYS A 51 -4.03 -4.86 3.60
C LYS A 51 -2.55 -5.03 3.93
N HIS A 52 -1.84 -5.87 3.17
CA HIS A 52 -0.40 -6.04 3.32
C HIS A 52 0.34 -4.74 3.01
N GLU A 53 0.08 -4.15 1.84
CA GLU A 53 0.75 -2.93 1.38
C GLU A 53 0.46 -1.74 2.31
N CYS A 54 -0.79 -1.55 2.76
CA CYS A 54 -1.14 -0.49 3.72
C CYS A 54 -0.34 -0.58 5.04
N LYS A 55 0.11 -1.77 5.47
CA LYS A 55 0.88 -1.90 6.71
C LYS A 55 2.32 -1.41 6.60
N ARG A 56 2.84 -1.28 5.38
CA ARG A 56 4.21 -0.83 5.09
C ARG A 56 4.35 0.70 5.20
N HIS A 57 3.23 1.43 5.06
CA HIS A 57 3.19 2.89 5.15
C HIS A 57 2.76 3.34 6.56
N PHE A 58 3.66 3.36 7.55
CA PHE A 58 3.29 3.57 8.97
C PHE A 58 2.47 4.83 9.24
N ASN A 59 2.82 5.95 8.61
CA ASN A 59 2.13 7.25 8.69
C ASN A 59 0.77 7.28 7.97
N TYR A 60 0.53 6.37 7.03
CA TYR A 60 -0.71 6.28 6.24
C TYR A 60 -1.59 5.07 6.58
N ARG A 61 -1.04 4.11 7.34
CA ARG A 61 -1.60 2.76 7.57
C ARG A 61 -3.06 2.74 7.98
N ARG A 62 -3.44 3.53 8.98
CA ARG A 62 -4.81 3.52 9.52
C ARG A 62 -5.81 4.02 8.49
N ARG A 63 -5.47 5.11 7.79
CA ARG A 63 -6.28 5.71 6.73
C ARG A 63 -6.39 4.78 5.52
N CYS A 64 -5.27 4.24 5.05
CA CYS A 64 -5.19 3.27 3.97
C CYS A 64 -6.10 2.05 4.24
N LEU A 65 -5.96 1.40 5.40
CA LEU A 65 -6.76 0.22 5.74
C LEU A 65 -8.27 0.50 5.74
N LEU A 66 -8.69 1.67 6.23
CA LEU A 66 -10.10 2.07 6.21
C LEU A 66 -10.59 2.28 4.78
N LEU A 67 -9.86 3.06 3.98
CA LEU A 67 -10.22 3.35 2.60
C LEU A 67 -10.29 2.10 1.74
N MET A 68 -9.27 1.24 1.81
CA MET A 68 -9.23 0.00 1.03
C MET A 68 -10.35 -0.95 1.46
N LYS A 69 -10.70 -1.01 2.75
CA LYS A 69 -11.82 -1.83 3.23
C LYS A 69 -13.17 -1.33 2.72
N VAL A 70 -13.38 -0.02 2.64
CA VAL A 70 -14.67 0.56 2.20
C VAL A 70 -14.80 0.46 0.67
N ASN A 71 -13.70 0.62 -0.05
CA ASN A 71 -13.73 0.81 -1.51
C ASN A 71 -13.25 -0.41 -2.32
N TYR A 72 -12.96 -1.56 -1.69
CA TYR A 72 -12.34 -2.70 -2.39
C TYR A 72 -13.12 -3.19 -3.61
N ASP A 73 -14.45 -3.13 -3.59
CA ASP A 73 -15.28 -3.54 -4.73
C ASP A 73 -15.10 -2.60 -5.93
N MET A 74 -14.98 -1.30 -5.69
CA MET A 74 -14.68 -0.31 -6.73
C MET A 74 -13.25 -0.51 -7.24
N ILE A 75 -12.26 -0.58 -6.34
CA ILE A 75 -10.85 -0.78 -6.69
C ILE A 75 -10.68 -2.05 -7.54
N TYR A 76 -11.36 -3.14 -7.20
CA TYR A 76 -11.31 -4.37 -7.98
C TYR A 76 -11.79 -4.18 -9.42
N ARG A 77 -12.91 -3.48 -9.61
CA ARG A 77 -13.43 -3.19 -10.96
C ARG A 77 -12.43 -2.36 -11.76
N GLU A 78 -11.95 -1.26 -11.19
CA GLU A 78 -10.98 -0.38 -11.85
C GLU A 78 -9.68 -1.11 -12.22
N MET A 79 -9.20 -2.02 -11.37
CA MET A 79 -8.00 -2.82 -11.66
C MET A 79 -8.25 -3.97 -12.65
N THR A 80 -9.50 -4.32 -12.96
CA THR A 80 -9.81 -5.43 -13.88
C THR A 80 -10.41 -4.97 -15.21
N ASP A 81 -10.74 -3.69 -15.34
CA ASP A 81 -11.30 -3.10 -16.56
C ASP A 81 -10.25 -2.81 -17.67
N GLY A 82 -8.97 -3.08 -17.40
CA GLY A 82 -7.88 -2.97 -18.39
C GLY A 82 -7.35 -1.54 -18.61
N SER A 83 -8.02 -0.51 -18.09
CA SER A 83 -7.64 0.91 -18.19
C SER A 83 -7.19 1.49 -16.85
N PHE A 84 -6.64 0.67 -15.96
CA PHE A 84 -6.37 1.06 -14.57
C PHE A 84 -5.45 2.28 -14.42
N ARG A 85 -5.97 3.36 -13.81
CA ARG A 85 -5.24 4.59 -13.49
C ARG A 85 -5.30 4.88 -11.98
N PRO A 86 -4.21 4.64 -11.22
CA PRO A 86 -4.20 4.84 -9.76
C PRO A 86 -4.67 6.22 -9.29
N MET A 87 -4.29 7.27 -10.03
CA MET A 87 -4.68 8.65 -9.74
C MET A 87 -6.20 8.85 -9.73
N GLU A 88 -6.91 8.28 -10.72
CA GLU A 88 -8.36 8.41 -10.84
C GLU A 88 -9.07 7.68 -9.70
N VAL A 89 -8.60 6.49 -9.34
CA VAL A 89 -9.11 5.73 -8.18
C VAL A 89 -8.88 6.51 -6.88
N CYS A 90 -7.70 7.09 -6.70
CA CYS A 90 -7.40 7.93 -5.53
C CYS A 90 -8.21 9.23 -5.49
N LEU A 91 -8.56 9.81 -6.65
CA LEU A 91 -9.48 10.94 -6.74
C LEU A 91 -10.90 10.56 -6.30
N ILE A 92 -11.42 9.41 -6.77
CA ILE A 92 -12.74 8.89 -6.36
C ILE A 92 -12.79 8.65 -4.85
N MET A 93 -11.71 8.11 -4.28
CA MET A 93 -11.57 7.88 -2.83
C MET A 93 -11.28 9.16 -2.02
N LYS A 94 -11.15 10.32 -2.68
CA LYS A 94 -10.84 11.63 -2.08
C LYS A 94 -9.48 11.69 -1.35
N GLU A 95 -8.53 10.88 -1.81
CA GLU A 95 -7.13 10.97 -1.39
C GLU A 95 -6.34 11.95 -2.25
N CYS A 96 -6.77 12.13 -3.50
CA CYS A 96 -6.23 13.13 -4.42
C CYS A 96 -7.26 14.22 -4.73
N LYS A 97 -6.78 15.35 -5.20
CA LYS A 97 -7.54 16.48 -5.75
C LYS A 97 -7.33 16.58 -7.26
N PRO A 98 -8.21 17.28 -8.00
CA PRO A 98 -8.05 17.46 -9.45
C PRO A 98 -6.75 18.14 -9.90
N LEU A 99 -6.13 18.95 -9.03
CA LEU A 99 -4.88 19.66 -9.31
C LEU A 99 -3.63 18.88 -8.87
N ASP A 100 -3.81 17.75 -8.19
CA ASP A 100 -2.67 16.90 -7.82
C ASP A 100 -2.14 16.17 -9.06
N SER A 101 -0.86 15.80 -9.05
CA SER A 101 -0.19 15.19 -10.20
C SER A 101 -0.18 13.66 -10.11
N PRO A 102 -0.32 12.94 -11.24
CA PRO A 102 -0.11 11.51 -11.27
C PRO A 102 1.37 11.17 -11.03
N LEU A 103 1.65 10.05 -10.36
CA LEU A 103 3.02 9.55 -10.22
C LEU A 103 3.60 9.17 -11.59
N SER A 104 4.83 9.62 -11.86
CA SER A 104 5.56 9.24 -13.08
C SER A 104 5.77 7.72 -13.16
N PRO A 105 5.69 7.10 -14.36
CA PRO A 105 5.93 5.67 -14.54
C PRO A 105 7.32 5.18 -14.09
N GLU A 106 8.29 6.07 -13.95
CA GLU A 106 9.71 5.71 -13.77
C GLU A 106 10.14 5.55 -12.29
N ILE A 107 9.27 5.85 -11.33
CA ILE A 107 9.64 5.82 -9.90
C ILE A 107 9.14 4.52 -9.26
N ILE A 108 9.79 3.41 -9.61
CA ILE A 108 9.88 2.26 -8.70
C ILE A 108 11.37 2.09 -8.47
N ASP A 109 11.89 2.72 -7.42
CA ASP A 109 13.20 2.33 -6.88
C ASP A 109 13.03 0.92 -6.27
N PRO A 110 13.66 -0.12 -6.83
CA PRO A 110 13.69 -1.46 -6.24
C PRO A 110 14.72 -1.48 -5.11
N GLY A 111 14.59 -0.56 -4.16
CA GLY A 111 15.53 -0.33 -3.08
C GLY A 111 15.23 -1.14 -1.82
N GLN A 112 14.89 -2.43 -1.93
CA GLN A 112 15.15 -3.40 -0.86
C GLN A 112 15.15 -4.84 -1.41
N PRO A 113 16.32 -5.41 -1.76
CA PRO A 113 16.45 -6.84 -1.97
C PRO A 113 16.73 -7.53 -0.64
N GLU A 114 15.76 -8.22 -0.06
CA GLU A 114 16.04 -9.28 0.92
C GLU A 114 15.39 -10.60 0.49
N ALA A 115 16.17 -11.32 -0.32
CA ALA A 115 16.47 -12.74 -0.19
C ALA A 115 15.41 -13.64 0.48
N PHE A 116 14.41 -14.10 -0.28
CA PHE A 116 13.75 -15.40 -0.03
C PHE A 116 13.36 -16.06 -1.35
N ALA A 117 14.35 -16.28 -2.19
CA ALA A 117 14.25 -17.17 -3.35
C ALA A 117 15.23 -18.34 -3.21
N LEU A 118 15.23 -19.02 -2.06
CA LEU A 118 15.86 -20.34 -1.87
C LEU A 118 15.21 -21.07 -0.69
N VAL A 119 14.00 -21.61 -0.88
CA VAL A 119 13.70 -22.95 -0.34
C VAL A 119 13.02 -23.70 -1.46
N SER A 120 13.86 -24.42 -2.21
CA SER A 120 13.46 -25.48 -3.10
C SER A 120 12.62 -26.51 -2.37
N SER A 121 11.67 -27.06 -3.09
CA SER A 121 11.00 -28.34 -2.90
C SER A 121 11.73 -29.29 -1.94
N SER A 122 11.04 -29.68 -0.87
CA SER A 122 11.23 -30.98 -0.24
C SER A 122 9.84 -31.51 0.11
N ASN A 123 9.30 -32.32 -0.82
CA ASN A 123 8.28 -33.29 -0.48
C ASN A 123 9.00 -34.33 0.38
N ASP A 124 8.70 -34.41 1.67
CA ASP A 124 8.94 -35.64 2.42
C ASP A 124 7.68 -36.00 3.20
N ASN A 125 7.13 -37.11 2.71
CA ASN A 125 6.04 -37.91 3.19
C ASN A 125 6.37 -38.39 4.63
N TYR A 126 5.54 -38.06 5.63
CA TYR A 126 5.62 -38.71 6.94
C TYR A 126 4.52 -39.76 7.02
N ASP A 127 4.90 -40.97 6.64
CA ASP A 127 4.27 -42.23 7.02
C ASP A 127 5.13 -42.86 8.10
N SER A 128 4.59 -43.04 9.30
CA SER A 128 4.85 -44.20 10.15
C SER A 128 4.03 -44.16 11.43
N SER A 129 3.24 -45.22 11.56
CA SER A 129 2.56 -45.75 12.73
C SER A 129 3.53 -46.28 13.79
N ASP A 130 2.99 -46.43 15.00
CA ASP A 130 3.30 -47.37 16.10
C ASP A 130 4.68 -47.37 16.79
N ASP A 131 4.68 -47.01 18.08
CA ASP A 131 4.83 -47.94 19.22
C ASP A 131 4.14 -47.37 20.49
#